data_AF-A0A5B9Y5S7-F1
#
_entry.id   AF-A0A5B9Y5S7-F1
#
_cell.length_a   1.000
_cell.length_b   1.000
_cell.length_c   1.000
_cell.angle_alpha   90.00
_cell.angle_beta   90.00
_cell.angle_gamma   90.00
#
_symmetry.space_group_name_H-M   'P 1'
#
loop_
_entity.id
_entity.type
_entity.pdbx_description
1 polymer ?
#
loop_
_entity_poly.entity_id
_entity_poly.type
_entity_poly.pdbx_seq_one_letter_code
_entity_poly.pdbx_strand_id
1 'polypeptide(L)'
;MKNVNHKLLFISVILIFITIISLLFFEKTQIYYGSVFVQVEIQEEKTVKVAYVIMPDKININEIEYLKIEYVSGYETISSSNLEYKEGMLIIKNIKYDSILPNNNQILLFGKKVTIFKYLISNLY
;
A
#
# COMPACT_ATOMS: atom_id res chain seq x y z
N MET A 1 20.65 -38.47 -29.38
CA MET A 1 19.41 -37.91 -28.77
C MET A 1 19.43 -38.27 -27.29
N LYS A 2 19.41 -37.28 -26.38
CA LYS A 2 19.37 -37.54 -24.93
C LYS A 2 18.02 -38.18 -24.60
N ASN A 3 18.01 -39.36 -23.97
CA ASN A 3 16.80 -39.95 -23.41
C ASN A 3 16.23 -38.98 -22.37
N VAL A 4 15.13 -38.33 -22.71
CA VAL A 4 14.42 -37.48 -21.77
C VAL A 4 13.80 -38.41 -20.74
N ASN A 5 14.22 -38.25 -19.49
CA ASN A 5 13.77 -39.12 -18.41
C ASN A 5 12.32 -38.76 -18.06
N HIS A 6 11.35 -39.43 -18.70
CA HIS A 6 9.91 -39.11 -18.60
C HIS A 6 9.41 -39.07 -17.14
N LYS A 7 10.00 -39.87 -16.24
CA LYS A 7 9.73 -39.82 -14.79
C LYS A 7 10.11 -38.48 -14.17
N LEU A 8 11.25 -37.92 -14.58
CA LEU A 8 11.75 -36.65 -14.08
C LEU A 8 10.91 -35.49 -14.60
N LEU A 9 10.46 -35.55 -15.86
CA LEU A 9 9.48 -34.60 -16.40
C LEU A 9 8.17 -34.64 -15.61
N PHE A 10 7.62 -35.82 -15.37
CA PHE A 10 6.37 -35.97 -14.63
C PHE A 10 6.45 -35.39 -13.21
N ILE A 11 7.55 -35.68 -12.49
CA ILE A 11 7.80 -35.11 -11.16
C ILE A 11 7.90 -33.58 -11.22
N SER A 12 8.58 -33.03 -12.24
CA SER A 12 8.71 -31.58 -12.39
C SER A 12 7.37 -30.88 -12.60
N VAL A 13 6.46 -31.47 -13.38
CA VAL A 13 5.11 -30.93 -13.60
C VAL A 13 4.31 -30.94 -12.30
N ILE A 14 4.38 -32.02 -11.53
CA ILE A 14 3.71 -32.11 -10.23
C ILE A 14 4.25 -31.04 -9.27
N LEU A 15 5.58 -30.87 -9.21
CA LEU A 15 6.20 -29.85 -8.36
C LEU A 15 5.71 -28.45 -8.73
N ILE A 16 5.68 -28.11 -10.02
CA ILE A 16 5.16 -26.83 -10.51
C ILE A 16 3.70 -26.64 -10.07
N PHE A 17 2.87 -27.68 -10.21
CA PHE A 17 1.47 -27.63 -9.82
C PHE A 17 1.30 -27.39 -8.32
N ILE A 18 2.07 -28.10 -7.48
CA ILE A 18 2.08 -27.91 -6.03
C ILE A 18 2.52 -26.48 -5.67
N THR A 19 3.55 -25.95 -6.33
CA THR A 19 3.99 -24.57 -6.11
C THR A 19 2.90 -23.56 -6.47
N ILE A 20 2.23 -23.72 -7.61
CA ILE A 20 1.13 -22.82 -8.01
C ILE A 20 -0.01 -22.88 -7.00
N ILE A 21 -0.41 -24.08 -6.58
CA ILE A 21 -1.45 -24.27 -5.55
C ILE A 21 -1.05 -23.56 -4.25
N SER A 22 0.19 -23.78 -3.80
CA SER A 22 0.73 -23.14 -2.61
C SER A 22 0.62 -21.61 -2.67
N LEU A 23 0.98 -20.99 -3.80
CA LEU A 23 0.90 -19.54 -4.00
C LEU A 23 -0.53 -18.97 -3.90
N LEU A 24 -1.57 -19.79 -4.10
CA LEU A 24 -2.96 -19.39 -3.93
C LEU A 24 -3.39 -19.30 -2.45
N PHE A 25 -2.71 -20.02 -1.55
CA PHE A 25 -3.06 -20.07 -0.12
C PHE A 25 -2.25 -19.11 0.74
N PHE A 26 -1.03 -18.77 0.33
CA PHE A 26 -0.22 -17.81 1.07
C PHE A 26 -0.66 -16.38 0.77
N GLU A 27 -0.93 -15.61 1.81
CA GLU A 27 -1.33 -14.22 1.72
C GLU A 27 -0.27 -13.27 2.29
N LYS A 28 -0.16 -12.09 1.69
CA LYS A 28 0.66 -10.98 2.18
C LYS A 28 -0.16 -9.69 2.22
N THR A 29 0.14 -8.83 3.17
CA THR A 29 -0.40 -7.47 3.22
C THR A 29 0.20 -6.64 2.09
N GLN A 30 -0.65 -5.89 1.37
CA GLN A 30 -0.17 -4.89 0.42
C GLN A 30 0.31 -3.66 1.17
N ILE A 31 1.50 -3.16 0.84
CA ILE A 31 2.08 -1.98 1.46
C ILE A 31 2.43 -1.02 0.33
N TYR A 32 1.95 0.20 0.45
CA TYR A 32 2.21 1.29 -0.50
C TYR A 32 3.02 2.38 0.18
N TYR A 33 4.01 2.90 -0.53
CA TYR A 33 4.90 3.95 -0.03
C TYR A 33 4.47 5.28 -0.61
N GLY A 34 4.21 6.25 0.25
CA GLY A 34 3.80 7.59 -0.14
C GLY A 34 4.49 8.66 0.66
N SER A 35 4.09 9.90 0.39
CA SER A 35 4.47 11.04 1.20
C SER A 35 3.25 11.90 1.54
N VAL A 36 3.34 12.62 2.65
CA VAL A 36 2.33 13.60 3.07
C VAL A 36 2.82 15.01 2.80
N PHE A 37 1.98 15.83 2.20
CA PHE A 37 2.22 17.24 2.02
C PHE A 37 1.16 18.02 2.77
N VAL A 38 1.57 18.79 3.78
CA VAL A 38 0.66 19.64 4.55
C VAL A 38 0.62 21.02 3.91
N GLN A 39 -0.53 21.39 3.39
CA GLN A 39 -0.79 22.73 2.88
C GLN A 39 -1.62 23.52 3.88
N VAL A 40 -1.32 24.81 3.97
CA VAL A 40 -2.09 25.78 4.73
C VAL A 40 -2.96 26.56 3.76
N GLU A 41 -4.27 26.42 3.88
CA GLU A 41 -5.26 27.15 3.11
C GLU A 41 -5.90 28.24 3.97
N ILE A 42 -6.10 29.43 3.40
CA ILE A 42 -6.77 30.54 4.10
C ILE A 42 -8.18 30.63 3.53
N GLN A 43 -9.17 30.29 4.35
CA GLN A 43 -10.60 30.38 3.99
C GLN A 43 -11.27 31.39 4.92
N GLU A 44 -11.80 32.48 4.34
CA GLU A 44 -12.72 33.43 4.98
C GLU A 44 -12.41 33.69 6.48
N GLU A 45 -11.17 34.11 6.77
CA GLU A 45 -10.64 34.44 8.11
C GLU A 45 -10.13 33.28 8.98
N LYS A 46 -10.11 32.04 8.48
CA LYS A 46 -9.54 30.88 9.18
C LYS A 46 -8.44 30.19 8.36
N THR A 47 -7.39 29.82 9.08
CA THR A 47 -6.32 28.98 8.57
C THR A 47 -6.71 27.51 8.69
N VAL A 48 -6.94 26.84 7.57
CA VAL A 48 -7.24 25.41 7.50
C VAL A 48 -5.99 24.67 7.03
N LYS A 49 -5.57 23.63 7.75
CA LYS A 49 -4.49 22.74 7.32
C LYS A 49 -5.08 21.51 6.65
N VAL A 50 -4.55 21.15 5.49
CA VAL A 50 -4.95 19.95 4.74
C VAL A 50 -3.70 19.12 4.48
N ALA A 51 -3.78 17.81 4.76
CA ALA A 51 -2.71 16.87 4.49
C ALA A 51 -3.04 16.06 3.25
N TYR A 52 -2.31 16.30 2.17
CA TYR A 52 -2.41 15.58 0.92
C TYR A 52 -1.47 14.37 0.95
N VAL A 53 -1.96 13.23 0.46
CA VAL A 53 -1.15 12.04 0.24
C VAL A 53 -0.74 11.99 -1.22
N ILE A 54 0.57 11.95 -1.43
CA ILE A 54 1.19 11.83 -2.73
C ILE A 54 1.76 10.42 -2.84
N MET A 55 1.32 9.71 -3.87
CA MET A 55 1.73 8.34 -4.16
C MET A 55 2.38 8.31 -5.55
N PRO A 56 3.50 7.56 -5.73
CA PRO A 56 4.02 7.28 -7.06
C PRO A 56 3.10 6.31 -7.82
N ASP A 57 2.46 5.39 -7.10
CA ASP A 57 1.65 4.32 -7.70
C ASP A 57 0.15 4.64 -7.66
N LYS A 58 -0.59 4.16 -8.67
CA LYS A 58 -2.05 4.18 -8.64
C LYS A 58 -2.55 3.20 -7.58
N ILE A 59 -3.30 3.71 -6.61
CA ILE A 59 -3.86 2.88 -5.52
C ILE A 59 -5.39 2.88 -5.56
N ASN A 60 -5.97 1.75 -5.18
CA ASN A 60 -7.39 1.67 -4.85
C ASN A 60 -7.57 1.97 -3.35
N ILE A 61 -8.10 3.16 -3.02
CA ILE A 61 -8.29 3.57 -1.63
C ILE A 61 -9.16 2.60 -0.82
N ASN A 62 -10.12 1.91 -1.48
CA ASN A 62 -11.02 0.93 -0.85
C ASN A 62 -10.29 -0.36 -0.43
N GLU A 63 -9.05 -0.53 -0.87
CA GLU A 63 -8.18 -1.62 -0.46
C GLU A 63 -7.28 -1.22 0.71
N ILE A 64 -7.20 0.06 1.08
CA ILE A 64 -6.43 0.54 2.23
C ILE A 64 -7.21 0.32 3.52
N GLU A 65 -6.57 -0.28 4.52
CA GLU A 65 -7.17 -0.51 5.84
C GLU A 65 -6.74 0.57 6.84
N TYR A 66 -5.44 0.91 6.83
CA TYR A 66 -4.86 1.94 7.68
C TYR A 66 -3.58 2.48 7.05
N LEU A 67 -3.05 3.57 7.60
CA LEU A 67 -1.77 4.13 7.22
C LEU A 67 -0.94 4.44 8.47
N LYS A 68 0.38 4.46 8.32
CA LYS A 68 1.31 4.91 9.35
C LYS A 68 1.95 6.21 8.91
N ILE A 69 1.88 7.21 9.78
CA ILE A 69 2.57 8.49 9.62
C ILE A 69 3.65 8.60 10.68
N GLU A 70 4.83 9.05 10.29
CA GLU A 70 5.88 9.40 11.22
C GLU A 70 5.69 10.83 11.76
N TYR A 71 5.50 10.93 13.06
CA TYR A 71 5.49 12.18 13.80
C TYR A 71 6.79 12.31 14.58
N VAL A 72 7.08 13.52 15.07
CA VAL A 72 8.23 13.78 15.96
C VAL A 72 8.22 12.87 17.20
N SER A 73 7.04 12.50 17.69
CA SER A 73 6.86 11.59 18.83
C SER A 73 6.89 10.09 18.48
N GLY A 74 7.12 9.73 17.21
CA GLY A 74 7.08 8.36 16.70
C GLY A 74 5.95 8.11 15.69
N TYR A 75 5.68 6.84 15.39
CA TYR A 75 4.66 6.47 14.41
C TYR A 75 3.24 6.48 15.00
N GLU A 76 2.29 7.10 14.31
CA GLU A 76 0.86 6.97 14.61
C GLU A 76 0.18 6.16 13.51
N THR A 77 -0.74 5.28 13.91
CA THR A 77 -1.58 4.52 12.97
C THR A 77 -2.89 5.27 12.78
N ILE A 78 -3.20 5.64 11.54
CA ILE A 78 -4.42 6.35 11.17
C ILE A 78 -5.32 5.40 10.38
N SER A 79 -6.56 5.26 10.80
CA SER A 79 -7.58 4.45 10.11
C SER A 79 -7.86 4.99 8.70
N SER A 80 -8.13 4.09 7.75
CA SER A 80 -8.62 4.45 6.40
C SER A 80 -9.92 5.28 6.41
N SER A 81 -10.71 5.23 7.49
CA SER A 81 -11.89 6.10 7.66
C SER A 81 -11.55 7.59 7.70
N ASN A 82 -10.28 7.94 7.97
CA ASN A 82 -9.79 9.32 7.92
C ASN A 82 -9.21 9.69 6.55
N LEU A 83 -9.19 8.77 5.59
CA LEU A 83 -8.81 9.05 4.21
C LEU A 83 -10.04 9.46 3.41
N GLU A 84 -9.93 10.56 2.67
CA GLU A 84 -10.96 11.01 1.75
C GLU A 84 -10.34 11.31 0.38
N TYR A 85 -11.07 11.01 -0.68
CA TYR A 85 -10.72 11.47 -2.02
C TYR A 85 -11.47 12.75 -2.33
N LYS A 86 -10.75 13.86 -2.49
CA LYS A 86 -11.31 15.17 -2.80
C LYS A 86 -10.55 15.78 -3.97
N GLU A 87 -11.28 16.22 -4.99
CA GLU A 87 -10.72 16.96 -6.14
C GLU A 87 -9.55 16.24 -6.83
N GLY A 88 -9.61 14.91 -6.94
CA GLY A 88 -8.55 14.14 -7.57
C GLY A 88 -7.36 13.80 -6.66
N MET A 89 -7.37 14.29 -5.42
CA MET A 89 -6.30 14.08 -4.44
C MET A 89 -6.79 13.25 -3.26
N LEU A 90 -5.88 12.44 -2.72
CA LEU A 90 -6.10 11.75 -1.47
C LEU A 90 -5.73 12.69 -0.32
N ILE A 91 -6.64 12.87 0.63
CA ILE A 91 -6.43 13.70 1.81
C ILE A 91 -6.60 12.90 3.09
N ILE A 92 -5.88 13.30 4.14
CA ILE A 92 -6.00 12.74 5.49
C ILE A 92 -6.67 13.76 6.39
N LYS A 93 -7.79 13.36 7.01
CA LYS A 93 -8.52 14.15 8.00
C LYS A 93 -8.09 13.82 9.42
N ASN A 94 -8.38 14.74 10.33
CA ASN A 94 -8.28 14.52 11.79
C ASN A 94 -6.88 14.08 12.27
N ILE A 95 -5.82 14.68 11.71
CA ILE A 95 -4.44 14.42 12.13
C ILE A 95 -3.80 15.61 12.84
N LYS A 96 -2.72 15.33 13.58
CA LYS A 96 -1.93 16.35 14.30
C LYS A 96 -0.89 16.99 13.36
N TYR A 97 -1.33 17.93 12.53
CA TYR A 97 -0.48 18.57 11.51
C TYR A 97 0.85 19.11 12.04
N ASP A 98 0.85 19.69 13.24
CA ASP A 98 2.01 20.38 13.83
C ASP A 98 3.13 19.44 14.29
N SER A 99 2.84 18.14 14.39
CA SER A 99 3.79 17.14 14.87
C SER A 99 4.36 16.28 13.74
N ILE A 100 3.93 16.50 12.50
CA ILE A 100 4.46 15.78 11.33
C ILE A 100 5.89 16.25 11.10
N LEU A 101 6.82 15.32 10.94
CA LEU A 101 8.22 15.65 10.69
C LEU A 101 8.36 16.42 9.37
N PRO A 102 8.80 17.69 9.38
CA PRO A 102 8.81 18.52 8.18
C PRO A 102 9.78 18.03 7.10
N ASN A 103 10.82 17.27 7.49
CA ASN A 103 11.83 16.71 6.59
C ASN A 103 11.66 15.21 6.34
N ASN A 104 10.71 14.56 7.01
CA ASN A 104 10.40 13.15 6.82
C ASN A 104 8.89 13.00 6.74
N ASN A 105 8.38 13.12 5.52
CA ASN A 105 6.96 13.02 5.24
C ASN A 105 6.56 11.65 4.71
N GLN A 106 7.40 10.64 4.87
CA GLN A 106 7.11 9.29 4.37
C GLN A 106 5.94 8.68 5.13
N ILE A 107 5.04 8.05 4.38
CA ILE A 107 3.94 7.29 4.93
C ILE A 107 3.89 5.90 4.30
N LEU A 108 3.36 4.98 5.08
CA LEU A 108 3.10 3.61 4.66
C LEU A 108 1.59 3.37 4.72
N LEU A 109 0.98 3.06 3.59
CA LEU A 109 -0.42 2.66 3.53
C LEU A 109 -0.49 1.14 3.50
N PHE A 110 -1.21 0.56 4.44
CA PHE A 110 -1.39 -0.87 4.58
C PHE A 110 -2.77 -1.23 4.06
N GLY A 111 -2.78 -2.02 2.99
CA GLY A 111 -3.99 -2.52 2.37
C GLY A 111 -4.34 -3.94 2.76
N LYS A 112 -5.43 -4.43 2.17
CA LYS A 112 -5.94 -5.78 2.36
C LYS A 112 -4.88 -6.83 2.04
N LYS A 113 -5.03 -7.99 2.66
CA LYS A 113 -4.23 -9.16 2.31
C LYS A 113 -4.58 -9.64 0.91
N VAL A 114 -3.55 -9.98 0.15
CA VAL A 114 -3.68 -10.58 -1.18
C VAL A 114 -2.85 -11.85 -1.25
N THR A 115 -3.35 -12.84 -1.98
CA THR A 115 -2.59 -14.06 -2.27
C THR A 115 -1.30 -13.72 -3.01
N ILE A 116 -0.21 -14.42 -2.72
CA ILE A 116 1.07 -14.22 -3.41
C ILE A 116 0.89 -14.41 -4.92
N PHE A 117 0.07 -15.37 -5.35
CA PHE A 117 -0.27 -15.54 -6.76
C PHE A 117 -0.80 -14.26 -7.40
N LYS A 118 -1.89 -13.66 -6.86
CA LYS A 118 -2.44 -12.40 -7.36
C LYS A 118 -1.41 -11.27 -7.37
N TYR A 119 -0.61 -11.16 -6.31
CA TYR A 119 0.45 -10.15 -6.21
C TYR A 119 1.52 -10.31 -7.31
N LEU A 120 1.93 -11.54 -7.62
CA LEU A 120 2.92 -11.78 -8.67
C LEU A 120 2.33 -11.45 -10.04
N ILE A 121 1.10 -11.86 -10.32
CA ILE A 121 0.43 -11.56 -11.59
C ILE A 121 0.22 -10.05 -11.77
N SER A 122 -0.15 -9.31 -10.71
CA SER A 122 -0.37 -7.86 -10.80
C SER A 122 0.89 -7.05 -11.05
N ASN A 123 2.09 -7.61 -10.85
CA ASN A 123 3.37 -6.95 -11.12
C ASN A 123 3.96 -7.33 -12.49
N LEU A 124 3.33 -8.26 -13.23
CA LEU A 124 3.79 -8.65 -14.58
C LEU A 124 3.21 -7.76 -15.68
N TYR A 125 2.21 -6.93 -15.36
CA TYR A 125 1.52 -6.00 -16.25
C TYR A 125 1.63 -4.58 -15.68
#